data_AF-A0A843GT17-F1
#
_entry.id   AF-A0A843GT17-F1
#
_cell.length_a   1.000
_cell.length_b   1.000
_cell.length_c   1.000
_cell.angle_alpha   90.00
_cell.angle_beta   90.00
_cell.angle_gamma   90.00
#
_symmetry.space_group_name_H-M   'P 1'
#
loop_
_entity.id
_entity.type
_entity.pdbx_description
1 polymer ?
#
loop_
_entity_poly.entity_id
_entity_poly.type
_entity_poly.pdbx_seq_one_letter_code
_entity_poly.pdbx_strand_id
1 'polypeptide(L)'
;MKCVYKYCKNGVLNPEEAIKTKSGYYHLECYEKREVKTNVFLLFCKYVTNDENGLFIKKKISDYIDKGDYEPLYVLFAMNYIVNHKKILHSIWGLKKYLDAQWMKNKYQDFINKYKRVQISAKEEYFEYVDKIKEGWGDMFG
;
A
#
# COMPACT_ATOMS: atom_id res chain seq x y z
N MET A 1 0.92 6.49 24.91
CA MET A 1 1.79 7.31 24.03
C MET A 1 1.01 7.72 22.78
N LYS A 2 1.49 8.67 21.95
CA LYS A 2 0.77 9.08 20.72
C LYS A 2 1.38 8.42 19.49
N CYS A 3 0.52 8.02 18.55
CA CYS A 3 0.96 7.59 17.23
C CYS A 3 1.65 8.74 16.50
N VAL A 4 2.81 8.47 15.89
CA VAL A 4 3.57 9.47 15.12
C VAL A 4 2.90 9.80 13.78
N TYR A 5 2.02 8.94 13.29
CA TYR A 5 1.34 9.15 12.03
C TYR A 5 0.44 10.39 12.07
N LYS A 6 0.75 11.39 11.24
CA LYS A 6 0.08 12.70 11.24
C LYS A 6 -1.44 12.63 11.08
N TYR A 7 -1.94 11.65 10.31
CA TYR A 7 -3.37 11.47 10.05
C TYR A 7 -3.98 10.33 10.89
N CYS A 8 -3.34 9.97 11.99
CA CYS A 8 -3.86 8.97 12.91
C CYS A 8 -5.19 9.46 13.49
N LYS A 9 -6.25 8.67 13.28
CA LYS A 9 -7.56 8.88 13.90
C LYS A 9 -7.76 8.00 15.13
N ASN A 10 -6.94 6.97 15.27
CA ASN A 10 -6.95 6.06 16.41
C ASN A 10 -6.26 6.78 17.58
N GLY A 11 -6.87 6.76 18.76
CA GLY A 11 -6.52 7.61 19.89
C GLY A 11 -5.17 7.28 20.54
N VAL A 12 -5.21 6.90 21.82
CA VAL A 12 -4.00 6.58 22.57
C VAL A 12 -3.44 5.24 22.13
N LEU A 13 -2.13 5.19 21.92
CA LEU A 13 -1.42 3.97 21.54
C LEU A 13 -1.15 3.08 22.75
N ASN A 14 -1.53 1.81 22.66
CA ASN A 14 -1.07 0.77 23.59
C ASN A 14 0.39 0.38 23.23
N PRO A 15 1.36 0.52 24.15
CA PRO A 15 2.77 0.20 23.86
C PRO A 15 3.03 -1.25 23.43
N GLU A 16 2.21 -2.20 23.91
CA GLU A 16 2.40 -3.64 23.65
C GLU A 16 2.00 -4.02 22.22
N GLU A 17 1.06 -3.29 21.63
CA GLU A 17 0.53 -3.51 20.29
C GLU A 17 1.18 -2.58 19.26
N ALA A 18 2.10 -1.72 19.71
CA ALA A 18 2.69 -0.67 18.92
C ALA A 18 3.81 -1.17 18.01
N ILE A 19 3.82 -0.71 16.76
CA ILE A 19 5.01 -0.85 15.92
C ILE A 19 6.02 0.23 16.31
N LYS A 20 7.13 -0.20 16.92
CA LYS A 20 8.24 0.68 17.28
C LYS A 20 9.22 0.79 16.12
N THR A 21 9.56 2.02 15.76
CA THR A 21 10.57 2.36 14.75
C THR A 21 11.59 3.32 15.35
N LYS A 22 12.68 3.61 14.62
CA LYS A 22 13.65 4.64 15.02
C LYS A 22 13.02 6.04 15.21
N SER A 23 11.93 6.32 14.49
CA SER A 23 11.23 7.62 14.53
C SER A 23 10.07 7.68 15.51
N GLY A 24 9.79 6.59 16.26
CA GLY A 24 8.77 6.52 17.29
C GLY A 24 7.78 5.39 17.07
N TYR A 25 6.56 5.55 17.59
CA TYR A 25 5.57 4.47 17.70
C TYR A 25 4.34 4.70 16.81
N TYR A 26 3.84 3.61 16.24
CA TYR A 26 2.71 3.61 15.31
C TYR A 26 1.66 2.58 15.68
N HIS A 27 0.39 2.87 15.40
CA HIS A 27 -0.63 1.83 15.30
C HIS A 27 -0.30 0.98 14.06
N LEU A 28 -0.56 -0.32 14.11
CA LEU A 28 -0.30 -1.23 12.98
C LEU A 28 -0.87 -0.68 11.66
N GLU A 29 -2.16 -0.33 11.63
CA GLU A 29 -2.83 0.23 10.44
C GLU A 29 -2.19 1.54 9.94
N CYS A 30 -1.70 2.38 10.86
CA CYS A 30 -1.05 3.65 10.51
C CYS A 30 0.34 3.42 9.93
N TYR A 31 1.05 2.42 10.45
CA TYR A 31 2.34 2.00 9.92
C TYR A 31 2.18 1.40 8.52
N GLU A 32 1.23 0.48 8.33
CA GLU A 32 0.93 -0.13 7.03
C GLU A 32 0.56 0.93 5.98
N LYS A 33 -0.30 1.89 6.34
CA LYS A 33 -0.63 3.03 5.47
C LYS A 33 0.61 3.82 5.04
N ARG A 34 1.53 4.07 5.98
CA ARG A 34 2.79 4.77 5.70
C ARG A 34 3.67 3.98 4.74
N GLU A 35 3.81 2.68 4.95
CA GLU A 35 4.61 1.79 4.08
C GLU A 35 4.00 1.72 2.68
N VAL A 36 2.68 1.54 2.56
CA VAL A 36 1.97 1.55 1.29
C VAL A 36 2.24 2.83 0.49
N LYS A 37 2.13 4.00 1.12
CA LYS A 37 2.42 5.29 0.45
C LYS A 37 3.86 5.37 -0.05
N THR A 38 4.78 4.86 0.75
CA THR A 38 6.20 4.85 0.42
C THR A 38 6.44 3.96 -0.80
N ASN A 39 5.83 2.77 -0.83
CA ASN A 39 5.93 1.84 -1.95
C ASN A 39 5.31 2.40 -3.23
N VAL A 40 4.11 3.01 -3.15
CA VAL A 40 3.49 3.68 -4.30
C VAL A 40 4.41 4.78 -4.85
N PHE A 41 4.99 5.60 -3.97
CA PHE A 41 5.92 6.66 -4.36
C PHE A 41 7.17 6.09 -5.05
N LEU A 42 7.79 5.06 -4.47
CA LEU A 42 8.99 4.44 -5.04
C LEU A 42 8.72 3.80 -6.40
N LEU A 43 7.60 3.08 -6.54
CA LEU A 43 7.17 2.50 -7.82
C LEU A 43 6.91 3.59 -8.86
N PHE A 44 6.24 4.67 -8.46
CA PHE A 44 5.97 5.79 -9.35
C PHE A 44 7.27 6.42 -9.85
N CYS A 45 8.19 6.79 -8.95
CA CYS A 45 9.46 7.38 -9.36
C CYS A 45 10.28 6.43 -10.25
N LYS A 46 10.37 5.16 -9.88
CA LYS A 46 11.17 4.16 -10.60
C LYS A 46 10.68 3.92 -12.04
N TYR A 47 9.36 3.88 -12.26
CA TYR A 47 8.79 3.39 -13.52
C TYR A 47 8.03 4.43 -14.34
N VAL A 48 7.72 5.60 -13.76
CA VAL A 48 6.97 6.65 -14.44
C VAL A 48 7.87 7.84 -14.77
N THR A 49 8.52 8.41 -13.76
CA THR A 49 9.35 9.60 -13.95
C THR A 49 10.25 9.85 -12.75
N ASN A 50 11.49 10.26 -13.05
CA ASN A 50 12.41 10.80 -12.05
C ASN A 50 12.38 12.34 -11.99
N ASP A 51 11.66 13.01 -12.90
CA ASP A 51 11.70 14.47 -13.09
C ASP A 51 10.57 15.24 -12.40
N GLU A 52 9.50 14.55 -11.94
CA GLU A 52 8.45 15.23 -11.18
C GLU A 52 8.92 15.57 -9.76
N ASN A 53 8.49 16.73 -9.24
CA ASN A 53 8.76 17.16 -7.87
C ASN A 53 8.27 16.09 -6.87
N GLY A 54 9.19 15.34 -6.26
CA GLY A 54 8.86 14.21 -5.40
C GLY A 54 7.98 14.56 -4.19
N LEU A 55 8.05 15.80 -3.68
CA LEU A 55 7.15 16.28 -2.63
C LEU A 55 5.71 16.39 -3.12
N PHE A 56 5.52 16.83 -4.37
CA PHE A 56 4.21 16.91 -4.99
C PHE A 56 3.59 15.51 -5.16
N ILE A 57 4.37 14.54 -5.64
CA ILE A 57 3.90 13.15 -5.79
C ILE A 57 3.49 12.57 -4.43
N LYS A 58 4.35 12.68 -3.40
CA LYS A 58 4.05 12.21 -2.04
C LYS A 58 2.77 12.83 -1.47
N LYS A 59 2.58 14.13 -1.71
CA LYS A 59 1.36 14.83 -1.32
C LYS A 59 0.13 14.27 -2.03
N LYS A 60 0.20 14.02 -3.35
CA LYS A 60 -0.92 13.46 -4.11
C LYS A 60 -1.28 12.03 -3.73
N ILE A 61 -0.28 11.18 -3.49
CA ILE A 61 -0.51 9.83 -2.96
C ILE A 61 -1.19 9.91 -1.59
N SER A 62 -0.75 10.82 -0.72
CA SER A 62 -1.41 11.06 0.56
C SER A 62 -2.85 11.58 0.39
N ASP A 63 -3.09 12.46 -0.58
CA ASP A 63 -4.44 12.92 -0.91
C ASP A 63 -5.32 11.75 -1.37
N TYR A 64 -4.82 10.78 -2.13
CA TYR A 64 -5.60 9.59 -2.53
C TYR A 64 -5.95 8.65 -1.36
N ILE A 65 -5.06 8.52 -0.38
CA ILE A 65 -5.18 7.52 0.69
C ILE A 65 -5.80 8.09 1.98
N ASP A 66 -5.44 9.32 2.37
CA ASP A 66 -5.92 9.91 3.64
C ASP A 66 -7.15 10.80 3.47
N LYS A 67 -7.23 11.50 2.32
CA LYS A 67 -8.28 12.49 2.04
C LYS A 67 -9.31 12.00 1.04
N GLY A 68 -8.91 11.09 0.16
CA GLY A 68 -9.78 10.42 -0.80
C GLY A 68 -10.37 9.13 -0.24
N ASP A 69 -11.28 8.54 -1.02
CA ASP A 69 -12.02 7.34 -0.64
C ASP A 69 -11.34 6.04 -1.09
N TYR A 70 -10.03 6.06 -1.38
CA TYR A 70 -9.33 4.85 -1.82
C TYR A 70 -8.65 4.14 -0.65
N GLU A 71 -8.94 2.84 -0.54
CA GLU A 71 -8.21 1.96 0.36
C GLU A 71 -6.71 1.93 -0.01
N PRO A 72 -5.78 2.00 0.97
CA PRO A 72 -4.34 2.00 0.70
C PRO A 72 -3.89 0.84 -0.18
N LEU A 73 -4.33 -0.39 0.14
CA LEU A 73 -3.96 -1.59 -0.61
C LEU A 73 -4.47 -1.53 -2.06
N TYR A 74 -5.64 -0.95 -2.30
CA TYR A 74 -6.14 -0.74 -3.66
C TYR A 74 -5.23 0.19 -4.47
N VAL A 75 -4.75 1.27 -3.86
CA VAL A 75 -3.82 2.21 -4.54
C VAL A 75 -2.51 1.51 -4.91
N LEU A 76 -1.95 0.71 -3.99
CA LEU A 76 -0.74 -0.07 -4.26
C LEU A 76 -0.97 -1.13 -5.33
N PHE A 77 -2.11 -1.82 -5.30
CA PHE A 77 -2.49 -2.79 -6.31
C PHE A 77 -2.54 -2.14 -7.70
N ALA A 78 -3.23 -1.00 -7.83
CA ALA A 78 -3.35 -0.30 -9.10
C ALA A 78 -1.98 0.12 -9.64
N MET A 79 -1.10 0.66 -8.78
CA MET A 79 0.26 1.05 -9.17
C MET A 79 1.07 -0.15 -9.68
N ASN A 80 1.04 -1.28 -8.96
CA ASN A 80 1.71 -2.51 -9.39
C ASN A 80 1.13 -3.05 -10.69
N TYR A 81 -0.19 -3.03 -10.85
CA TYR A 81 -0.85 -3.49 -12.07
C TYR A 81 -0.37 -2.68 -13.29
N ILE A 82 -0.30 -1.35 -13.15
CA ILE A 82 0.18 -0.44 -14.20
C ILE A 82 1.63 -0.79 -14.59
N VAL A 83 2.52 -0.95 -13.61
CA VAL A 83 3.93 -1.30 -13.84
C VAL A 83 4.05 -2.66 -14.54
N ASN A 84 3.42 -3.69 -13.99
CA ASN A 84 3.55 -5.06 -14.48
C ASN A 84 2.93 -5.26 -15.88
N HIS A 85 1.90 -4.49 -16.22
CA HIS A 85 1.27 -4.55 -17.54
C HIS A 85 1.76 -3.45 -18.48
N LYS A 86 2.86 -2.76 -18.13
CA LYS A 86 3.49 -1.68 -18.92
C LYS A 86 2.47 -0.64 -19.41
N LYS A 87 1.49 -0.32 -18.56
CA LYS A 87 0.45 0.66 -18.88
C LYS A 87 1.06 2.05 -18.81
N ILE A 88 0.61 2.91 -19.72
CA ILE A 88 1.13 4.27 -19.78
C ILE A 88 0.51 5.09 -18.64
N LEU A 89 1.39 5.66 -17.84
CA LEU A 89 1.07 6.58 -16.76
C LEU A 89 1.96 7.80 -16.93
N HIS A 90 1.41 8.91 -17.40
CA HIS A 90 2.22 10.10 -17.72
C HIS A 90 2.45 11.03 -16.53
N SER A 91 1.62 10.92 -15.50
CA SER A 91 1.69 11.76 -14.29
C SER A 91 0.91 11.12 -13.15
N ILE A 92 1.11 11.65 -11.95
CA ILE A 92 0.40 11.18 -10.76
C ILE A 92 -1.13 11.35 -10.90
N TRP A 93 -1.61 12.32 -11.68
CA TRP A 93 -3.03 12.50 -11.99
C TRP A 93 -3.59 11.38 -12.86
N GLY A 94 -2.75 10.80 -13.72
CA GLY A 94 -3.12 9.62 -14.49
C GLY A 94 -3.49 8.45 -13.58
N LEU A 95 -2.88 8.35 -12.38
CA LEU A 95 -3.15 7.26 -11.45
C LEU A 95 -4.60 7.30 -11.01
N LYS A 96 -5.13 8.49 -10.73
CA LYS A 96 -6.54 8.67 -10.37
C LYS A 96 -7.49 8.11 -11.44
N LYS A 97 -7.19 8.27 -12.73
CA LYS A 97 -8.02 7.69 -13.80
C LYS A 97 -8.10 6.17 -13.71
N TYR A 98 -7.01 5.50 -13.35
CA TYR A 98 -7.00 4.06 -13.11
C TYR A 98 -7.77 3.70 -11.83
N LEU A 99 -7.59 4.45 -10.75
CA LEU A 99 -8.29 4.21 -9.48
C LEU A 99 -9.82 4.36 -9.62
N ASP A 100 -10.27 5.32 -10.43
CA ASP A 100 -11.69 5.56 -10.69
C ASP A 100 -12.30 4.53 -11.67
N ALA A 101 -11.48 3.86 -12.47
CA ALA A 101 -11.97 2.97 -13.50
C ALA A 101 -12.59 1.68 -12.93
N GLN A 102 -13.81 1.37 -13.36
CA GLN A 102 -14.54 0.19 -12.89
C GLN A 102 -13.79 -1.12 -13.16
N TRP A 103 -13.11 -1.23 -14.30
CA TRP A 103 -12.34 -2.42 -14.63
C TRP A 103 -11.18 -2.65 -13.66
N MET A 104 -10.56 -1.58 -13.13
CA MET A 104 -9.47 -1.71 -12.14
C MET A 104 -10.02 -2.18 -10.80
N LYS A 105 -11.17 -1.65 -10.39
CA LYS A 105 -11.90 -2.12 -9.19
C LYS A 105 -12.22 -3.60 -9.31
N ASN A 106 -12.72 -4.05 -10.47
CA ASN A 106 -13.01 -5.47 -10.70
C ASN A 106 -11.73 -6.33 -10.59
N LYS A 107 -10.61 -5.88 -11.18
CA LYS A 107 -9.31 -6.58 -11.05
C LYS A 107 -8.83 -6.67 -9.61
N TYR A 108 -9.04 -5.63 -8.81
CA TYR A 108 -8.73 -5.66 -7.39
C TYR A 108 -9.63 -6.64 -6.63
N GLN A 109 -10.92 -6.67 -6.94
CA GLN A 109 -11.83 -7.64 -6.32
C GLN A 109 -11.45 -9.08 -6.67
N ASP A 110 -11.07 -9.36 -7.93
CA ASP A 110 -10.56 -10.67 -8.35
C ASP A 110 -9.30 -11.06 -7.57
N PHE A 111 -8.37 -10.11 -7.39
CA PHE A 111 -7.18 -10.27 -6.57
C PHE A 111 -7.57 -10.62 -5.12
N ILE A 112 -8.36 -9.79 -4.45
CA ILE A 112 -8.76 -10.02 -3.06
C ILE A 112 -9.49 -11.36 -2.90
N ASN A 113 -10.37 -11.72 -3.83
CA ASN A 113 -11.08 -12.99 -3.81
C ASN A 113 -10.15 -14.18 -3.97
N LYS A 114 -9.13 -14.09 -4.84
CA LYS A 114 -8.11 -15.12 -4.99
C LYS A 114 -7.31 -15.31 -3.70
N TYR A 115 -6.84 -14.22 -3.09
CA TYR A 115 -6.06 -14.30 -1.84
C TYR A 115 -6.91 -14.78 -0.65
N LYS A 116 -8.18 -14.35 -0.55
CA LYS A 116 -9.12 -14.88 0.45
C LYS A 116 -9.37 -16.38 0.27
N ARG A 117 -9.55 -16.85 -0.97
CA ARG A 117 -9.72 -18.28 -1.26
C ARG A 117 -8.49 -19.11 -0.89
N VAL A 118 -7.29 -18.59 -1.17
CA VAL A 118 -6.02 -19.23 -0.79
C VAL A 118 -5.85 -19.27 0.74
N GLN A 119 -6.25 -18.23 1.47
CA GLN A 119 -6.24 -18.26 2.95
C GLN A 119 -7.28 -19.23 3.54
N ILE A 120 -8.43 -19.40 2.88
CA ILE A 120 -9.46 -20.36 3.30
C ILE A 120 -8.99 -21.81 3.02
N SER A 121 -8.29 -22.06 1.91
CA SER A 121 -7.69 -23.39 1.66
C SER A 121 -6.46 -23.66 2.53
N ALA A 122 -5.71 -22.63 2.92
CA ALA A 122 -4.55 -22.76 3.82
C ALA A 122 -4.93 -22.83 5.31
N LYS A 123 -6.22 -22.76 5.67
CA LYS A 123 -6.68 -22.94 7.05
C LYS A 123 -6.60 -24.38 7.56
N GLU A 124 -6.10 -25.31 6.75
CA GLU A 124 -5.64 -26.63 7.19
C GLU A 124 -4.11 -26.67 7.49
N GLU A 125 -3.36 -25.60 7.23
CA GLU A 125 -1.88 -25.51 7.41
C GLU A 125 -1.42 -24.09 7.86
N TYR A 126 -2.15 -23.46 8.80
CA TYR A 126 -2.07 -22.00 9.02
C TYR A 126 -0.87 -21.47 9.84
N PHE A 127 0.13 -22.26 10.22
CA PHE A 127 1.20 -21.78 11.13
C PHE A 127 2.51 -21.32 10.48
N GLU A 128 2.81 -21.65 9.22
CA GLU A 128 4.11 -21.28 8.59
C GLU A 128 4.12 -19.96 7.81
N TYR A 129 2.96 -19.38 7.46
CA TYR A 129 2.92 -18.23 6.53
C TYR A 129 3.19 -16.87 7.18
N VAL A 130 2.96 -16.72 8.49
CA VAL A 130 3.12 -15.43 9.18
C VAL A 130 4.59 -15.05 9.37
N ASP A 131 5.50 -16.03 9.43
CA ASP A 131 6.94 -15.76 9.54
C ASP A 131 7.58 -15.36 8.20
N LYS A 132 7.05 -15.83 7.05
CA LYS A 132 7.59 -15.46 5.72
C LYS A 132 7.36 -14.00 5.32
N ILE A 133 6.32 -13.34 5.84
CA ILE A 133 6.08 -11.91 5.58
C ILE A 133 7.12 -11.03 6.28
N LYS A 134 7.74 -11.52 7.37
CA LYS A 134 8.82 -10.80 8.06
C LYS A 134 10.17 -10.92 7.37
N GLU A 135 10.37 -11.93 6.51
CA GLU A 135 11.70 -12.22 5.95
C GLU A 135 11.91 -11.87 4.47
N GLY A 136 10.88 -11.69 3.63
CA GLY A 136 11.17 -11.61 2.19
C GLY A 136 10.12 -10.93 1.32
N TRP A 137 10.12 -9.60 1.28
CA TRP A 137 9.60 -8.86 0.12
C TRP A 137 10.67 -8.72 -1.00
N GLY A 138 11.88 -9.24 -0.78
CA GLY A 138 13.01 -9.18 -1.72
C GLY A 138 12.97 -10.22 -2.85
N ASP A 139 12.34 -11.38 -2.64
CA ASP A 139 12.56 -12.55 -3.50
C ASP A 139 11.37 -12.90 -4.41
N MET A 140 10.30 -12.10 -4.40
CA MET A 140 9.19 -12.26 -5.37
C MET A 140 9.44 -11.55 -6.72
N PHE A 141 10.62 -10.97 -6.92
CA PHE A 141 11.00 -10.26 -8.16
C PHE A 141 12.36 -10.68 -8.73
N GLY A 142 12.85 -11.88 -8.36
CA GLY A 142 13.97 -12.56 -9.02
C GLY A 142 13.52 -13.36 -10.25
#